data_AF-A0A6M6JPF0-F1
#
_entry.id   AF-A0A6M6JPF0-F1
#
_cell.length_a   1.000
_cell.length_b   1.000
_cell.length_c   1.000
_cell.angle_alpha   90.00
_cell.angle_beta   90.00
_cell.angle_gamma   90.00
#
_symmetry.space_group_name_H-M   'P 1'
#
loop_
_entity.id
_entity.type
_entity.pdbx_description
1 polymer ?
#
loop_
_entity_poly.entity_id
_entity_poly.type
_entity_poly.pdbx_seq_one_letter_code
_entity_poly.pdbx_strand_id
1 'polypeptide(L)'
;MSDIYYTSDGSIVTLEDHDGDGYEETTLVDENRDGETDAWLIDTDGDTRDDQAYFDNSPGDDDFTADVTAVDTNSDGRVDRVYDDLDFDGDHDRVTTGGNAWLGDANPYGPDLQETVNEVYRQL
;
A
#
# COMPACT_ATOMS: atom_id res chain seq x y z
N MET A 1 -15.34 9.17 -3.68
CA MET A 1 -15.89 9.08 -2.31
C MET A 1 -14.81 8.50 -1.40
N SER A 2 -14.92 8.60 -0.07
CA SER A 2 -13.95 7.94 0.81
C SER A 2 -14.67 7.22 1.94
N ASP A 3 -14.31 5.97 2.20
CA ASP A 3 -14.85 5.15 3.28
C ASP A 3 -13.72 4.71 4.22
N ILE A 4 -13.98 4.77 5.53
CA ILE A 4 -12.99 4.48 6.57
C ILE A 4 -13.39 3.23 7.35
N TYR A 5 -12.45 2.31 7.48
CA TYR A 5 -12.59 1.02 8.15
C TYR A 5 -11.60 0.92 9.31
N TYR A 6 -12.05 0.32 10.41
CA TYR A 6 -11.20 -0.02 11.55
C TYR A 6 -11.07 -1.53 11.59
N THR A 7 -9.87 -2.05 11.37
CA THR A 7 -9.61 -3.48 11.28
C THR A 7 -9.35 -4.10 12.65
N SER A 8 -9.40 -5.42 12.72
CA SER A 8 -9.29 -6.18 13.96
C SER A 8 -7.88 -6.21 14.57
N ASP A 9 -6.85 -6.06 13.73
CA ASP A 9 -5.43 -5.95 14.11
C ASP A 9 -5.11 -4.59 14.73
N GLY A 10 -5.82 -3.56 14.33
CA GLY A 10 -5.62 -2.22 14.80
C GLY A 10 -5.73 -1.17 13.70
N SER A 11 -5.35 -1.52 12.48
CA SER A 11 -5.14 -0.51 11.44
C SER A 11 -6.41 0.30 11.12
N ILE A 12 -6.19 1.51 10.62
CA ILE A 12 -7.22 2.32 10.00
C ILE A 12 -6.98 2.25 8.50
N VAL A 13 -8.00 1.81 7.77
CA VAL A 13 -7.94 1.71 6.31
C VAL A 13 -8.92 2.71 5.71
N THR A 14 -8.44 3.55 4.81
CA THR A 14 -9.28 4.46 4.03
C THR A 14 -9.29 4.00 2.59
N LEU A 15 -10.48 3.78 2.01
CA LEU A 15 -10.63 3.52 0.59
C LEU A 15 -11.07 4.80 -0.11
N GLU A 16 -10.44 5.13 -1.22
CA GLU A 16 -10.71 6.33 -2.01
C GLU A 16 -11.14 5.95 -3.43
N ASP A 17 -12.36 6.38 -3.78
CA ASP A 17 -12.95 6.35 -5.12
C ASP A 17 -12.78 7.75 -5.75
N HIS A 18 -11.82 7.91 -6.64
CA HIS A 18 -11.45 9.18 -7.23
C HIS A 18 -12.38 9.63 -8.36
N ASP A 19 -12.99 8.69 -9.09
CA ASP A 19 -13.77 9.01 -10.29
C ASP A 19 -15.30 8.90 -10.12
N GLY A 20 -15.75 8.31 -9.01
CA GLY A 20 -17.14 8.20 -8.59
C GLY A 20 -17.89 7.04 -9.22
N ASP A 21 -17.21 6.04 -9.77
CA ASP A 21 -17.85 4.89 -10.42
C ASP A 21 -18.26 3.77 -9.45
N GLY A 22 -17.82 3.87 -8.19
CA GLY A 22 -18.14 2.94 -7.11
C GLY A 22 -17.12 1.82 -6.91
N TYR A 23 -15.97 1.90 -7.57
CA TYR A 23 -14.76 1.15 -7.25
C TYR A 23 -13.73 2.07 -6.62
N GLU A 24 -12.87 1.53 -5.76
CA GLU A 24 -11.85 2.30 -5.07
C GLU A 24 -10.50 2.14 -5.77
N GLU A 25 -9.91 3.24 -6.23
CA GLU A 25 -8.60 3.23 -6.89
C GLU A 25 -7.44 3.29 -5.89
N THR A 26 -7.68 3.72 -4.65
CA THR A 26 -6.61 3.87 -3.66
C THR A 26 -7.04 3.40 -2.28
N THR A 27 -6.21 2.55 -1.68
CA THR A 27 -6.32 2.08 -0.30
C THR A 27 -5.18 2.65 0.52
N LEU A 28 -5.50 3.46 1.52
CA LEU A 28 -4.56 4.04 2.48
C LEU A 28 -4.61 3.25 3.79
N VAL A 29 -3.47 2.92 4.37
CA VAL A 29 -3.37 2.18 5.64
C VAL A 29 -2.55 2.97 6.64
N ASP A 30 -3.17 3.33 7.76
CA ASP A 30 -2.53 3.79 9.00
C ASP A 30 -2.49 2.59 9.95
N GLU A 31 -1.41 1.81 9.88
CA GLU A 31 -1.17 0.61 10.67
C GLU A 31 -0.99 0.96 12.14
N ASN A 32 -0.21 2.01 12.40
CA ASN A 32 0.32 2.27 13.73
C ASN A 32 -0.58 3.20 14.58
N ARG A 33 -1.56 3.87 13.94
CA ARG A 33 -2.56 4.81 14.50
C ARG A 33 -1.96 6.11 15.04
N ASP A 34 -0.86 6.58 14.48
CA ASP A 34 -0.34 7.91 14.77
C ASP A 34 -1.07 9.00 13.98
N GLY A 35 -1.90 8.61 13.01
CA GLY A 35 -2.66 9.52 12.15
C GLY A 35 -1.95 9.87 10.86
N GLU A 36 -0.79 9.27 10.60
CA GLU A 36 -0.08 9.30 9.33
C GLU A 36 -0.37 8.00 8.57
N THR A 37 -0.22 8.03 7.24
CA THR A 37 -0.47 6.83 6.43
C THR A 37 0.84 6.07 6.29
N ASP A 38 0.88 4.80 6.68
CA ASP A 38 2.07 3.95 6.53
C ASP A 38 2.15 3.30 5.14
N ALA A 39 1.01 3.08 4.46
CA ALA A 39 0.99 2.46 3.13
C ALA A 39 -0.10 2.97 2.20
N TRP A 40 0.22 3.07 0.91
CA TRP A 40 -0.73 3.33 -0.18
C TRP A 40 -0.72 2.14 -1.12
N LEU A 41 -1.90 1.60 -1.44
CA LEU A 41 -2.09 0.59 -2.49
C LEU A 41 -2.98 1.20 -3.57
N ILE A 42 -2.58 1.08 -4.83
CA ILE A 42 -3.22 1.79 -5.94
C ILE A 42 -3.57 0.81 -7.05
N ASP A 43 -4.85 0.74 -7.40
CA ASP A 43 -5.38 0.10 -8.62
C ASP A 43 -5.49 1.17 -9.70
N THR A 44 -4.67 1.10 -10.75
CA THR A 44 -4.60 2.11 -11.81
C THR A 44 -5.39 1.75 -13.05
N ASP A 45 -5.82 0.49 -13.19
CA ASP A 45 -6.52 -0.01 -14.37
C ASP A 45 -7.95 -0.52 -14.10
N GLY A 46 -8.35 -0.54 -12.83
CA GLY A 46 -9.71 -0.83 -12.34
C GLY A 46 -10.03 -2.32 -12.36
N ASP A 47 -9.03 -3.20 -12.28
CA ASP A 47 -9.23 -4.65 -12.30
C ASP A 47 -9.44 -5.27 -10.90
N THR A 48 -9.53 -4.44 -9.87
CA THR A 48 -9.66 -4.77 -8.44
C THR A 48 -8.41 -5.39 -7.83
N ARG A 49 -7.24 -5.14 -8.44
CA ARG A 49 -5.93 -5.53 -7.93
C ARG A 49 -5.02 -4.32 -7.95
N ASP A 50 -4.28 -4.15 -6.87
CA ASP A 50 -3.33 -3.06 -6.78
C ASP A 50 -2.19 -3.27 -7.79
N ASP A 51 -1.88 -2.25 -8.59
CA ASP A 51 -0.75 -2.19 -9.52
C ASP A 51 0.52 -1.65 -8.84
N GLN A 52 0.34 -0.81 -7.81
CA GLN A 52 1.42 -0.15 -7.11
C GLN A 52 1.18 -0.14 -5.61
N ALA A 53 2.26 -0.25 -4.85
CA ALA A 53 2.26 -0.05 -3.41
C ALA A 53 3.42 0.83 -3.00
N TYR A 54 3.16 1.76 -2.09
CA TYR A 54 4.12 2.68 -1.51
C TYR A 54 4.07 2.50 0.00
N PHE A 55 5.23 2.45 0.65
CA PHE A 55 5.34 2.29 2.09
C PHE A 55 6.28 3.32 2.65
N ASP A 56 5.81 4.01 3.68
CA ASP A 56 6.60 4.89 4.51
C ASP A 56 7.01 4.10 5.76
N ASN A 57 8.32 3.87 5.93
CA ASN A 57 8.87 3.18 7.09
C ASN A 57 9.47 4.15 8.10
N SER A 58 9.37 5.46 7.87
CA SER A 58 9.90 6.52 8.71
C SER A 58 8.76 7.34 9.35
N PRO A 59 7.94 6.71 10.22
CA PRO A 59 6.80 7.41 10.83
C PRO A 59 7.25 8.63 11.66
N GLY A 60 6.53 9.74 11.51
CA GLY A 60 6.68 10.94 12.31
C GLY A 60 7.58 12.05 11.75
N ASP A 61 7.84 12.07 10.45
CA ASP A 61 8.42 13.25 9.77
C ASP A 61 7.37 14.23 9.22
N ASP A 62 6.09 14.00 9.52
CA ASP A 62 4.91 14.78 9.11
C ASP A 62 4.68 14.79 7.58
N ASP A 63 5.33 13.90 6.81
CA ASP A 63 5.03 13.69 5.39
C ASP A 63 4.94 12.19 5.03
N PHE A 64 4.50 11.91 3.81
CA PHE A 64 4.51 10.55 3.28
C PHE A 64 5.61 10.48 2.24
N THR A 65 6.76 9.95 2.64
CA THR A 65 7.90 9.72 1.75
C THR A 65 8.14 8.22 1.64
N ALA A 66 7.84 7.67 0.46
CA ALA A 66 7.90 6.22 0.26
C ALA A 66 9.34 5.70 0.26
N ASP A 67 9.69 4.96 1.29
CA ASP A 67 10.96 4.24 1.41
C ASP A 67 10.96 2.95 0.59
N VAL A 68 9.79 2.37 0.41
CA VAL A 68 9.61 1.18 -0.41
C VAL A 68 8.51 1.43 -1.44
N THR A 69 8.86 1.23 -2.70
CA THR A 69 7.89 1.21 -3.82
C THR A 69 7.85 -0.17 -4.43
N ALA A 70 6.69 -0.78 -4.50
CA ALA A 70 6.44 -2.05 -5.16
C ALA A 70 5.53 -1.85 -6.37
N VAL A 71 5.82 -2.55 -7.47
CA VAL A 71 5.03 -2.46 -8.71
C VAL A 71 4.76 -3.84 -9.28
N ASP A 72 3.52 -4.04 -9.73
CA ASP A 72 3.13 -5.07 -10.67
C ASP A 72 3.25 -4.48 -12.08
N THR A 73 4.03 -5.13 -12.95
CA THR A 73 4.22 -4.66 -14.33
C THR A 73 3.45 -5.49 -15.35
N ASN A 74 2.75 -6.52 -14.89
CA ASN A 74 2.06 -7.47 -15.74
C ASN A 74 0.58 -7.67 -15.37
N SER A 75 0.10 -6.98 -14.33
CA SER A 75 -1.29 -6.93 -13.85
C SER A 75 -1.81 -8.31 -13.44
N ASP A 76 -0.97 -9.11 -12.77
CA ASP A 76 -1.39 -10.37 -12.15
C ASP A 76 -1.76 -10.23 -10.66
N GLY A 77 -1.67 -9.02 -10.12
CA GLY A 77 -1.86 -8.65 -8.72
C GLY A 77 -0.70 -9.11 -7.85
N ARG A 78 0.50 -9.25 -8.40
CA ARG A 78 1.72 -9.63 -7.65
C ARG A 78 2.85 -8.69 -7.96
N VAL A 79 3.68 -8.47 -6.96
CA VAL A 79 4.84 -7.62 -7.11
C VAL A 79 5.89 -8.25 -8.03
N ASP A 80 6.24 -7.52 -9.08
CA ASP A 80 7.35 -7.85 -9.98
C ASP A 80 8.66 -7.25 -9.48
N ARG A 81 8.59 -6.00 -9.01
CA ARG A 81 9.75 -5.18 -8.67
C ARG A 81 9.50 -4.43 -7.37
N VAL A 82 10.50 -4.44 -6.49
CA VAL A 82 10.54 -3.63 -5.28
C VAL A 82 11.74 -2.70 -5.38
N TYR A 83 11.52 -1.42 -5.11
CA TYR A 83 12.51 -0.36 -5.02
C TYR A 83 12.61 0.04 -3.55
N ASP A 84 13.83 0.07 -3.01
CA ASP A 84 14.09 0.51 -1.64
C ASP A 84 14.94 1.79 -1.67
N ASP A 85 14.54 2.82 -0.95
CA ASP A 85 15.38 3.89 -0.45
C ASP A 85 15.86 3.47 0.96
N LEU A 86 17.16 3.22 1.14
CA LEU A 86 17.70 2.65 2.38
C LEU A 86 18.31 3.72 3.28
N ASP A 87 18.58 4.91 2.75
CA ASP A 87 19.15 6.02 3.49
C ASP A 87 18.23 7.24 3.63
N PHE A 88 16.99 7.12 3.17
CA PHE A 88 15.88 8.05 3.36
C PHE A 88 16.18 9.42 2.73
N ASP A 89 16.84 9.42 1.58
CA ASP A 89 17.23 10.65 0.86
C ASP A 89 16.28 11.01 -0.30
N GLY A 90 15.27 10.17 -0.55
CA GLY A 90 14.27 10.28 -1.60
C GLY A 90 14.67 9.64 -2.92
N ASP A 91 15.88 9.07 -3.03
CA ASP A 91 16.33 8.30 -4.18
C ASP A 91 16.39 6.79 -3.86
N HIS A 92 15.89 5.94 -4.77
CA HIS A 92 15.96 4.50 -4.58
C HIS A 92 17.40 3.96 -4.71
N ASP A 93 17.91 3.37 -3.64
CA ASP A 93 19.22 2.70 -3.57
C ASP A 93 19.25 1.32 -4.21
N ARG A 94 18.14 0.58 -4.10
CA ARG A 94 18.10 -0.84 -4.40
C ARG A 94 16.86 -1.21 -5.19
N VAL A 95 17.04 -2.17 -6.09
CA VAL A 95 15.94 -2.81 -6.81
C VAL A 95 16.04 -4.32 -6.64
N THR A 96 14.96 -4.94 -6.19
CA THR A 96 14.85 -6.40 -6.06
C THR A 96 13.65 -6.93 -6.86
N THR A 97 13.63 -8.24 -7.09
CA THR A 97 12.45 -8.92 -7.65
C THR A 97 11.46 -9.19 -6.55
N GLY A 98 10.17 -8.90 -6.77
CA GLY A 98 9.11 -9.02 -5.77
C GLY A 98 8.77 -10.44 -5.32
N GLY A 99 9.31 -11.46 -6.00
CA GLY A 99 9.18 -12.85 -5.54
C GLY A 99 7.75 -13.38 -5.58
N ASN A 100 6.86 -12.75 -6.36
CA ASN A 100 5.44 -13.12 -6.49
C ASN A 100 4.64 -12.97 -5.18
N ALA A 101 5.06 -12.06 -4.29
CA ALA A 101 4.28 -11.63 -3.14
C ALA A 101 3.08 -10.76 -3.58
N TRP A 102 2.07 -10.63 -2.73
CA TRP A 102 1.03 -9.63 -2.92
C TRP A 102 1.58 -8.23 -2.67
N LEU A 103 0.95 -7.20 -3.24
CA LEU A 103 1.45 -5.83 -3.11
C LEU A 103 1.39 -5.33 -1.67
N GLY A 104 0.33 -5.63 -0.91
CA GLY A 104 0.25 -5.31 0.51
C GLY A 104 1.34 -5.93 1.38
N ASP A 105 2.03 -6.98 0.90
CA ASP A 105 3.12 -7.67 1.61
C ASP A 105 4.50 -7.38 1.00
N ALA A 106 4.57 -6.43 0.06
CA ALA A 106 5.80 -6.17 -0.67
C ALA A 106 6.83 -5.39 0.16
N ASN A 107 6.44 -4.84 1.30
CA ASN A 107 7.35 -4.18 2.24
C ASN A 107 8.14 -5.21 3.07
N PRO A 108 9.47 -5.34 2.90
CA PRO A 108 10.27 -6.27 3.68
C PRO A 108 10.59 -5.78 5.10
N TYR A 109 10.27 -4.52 5.45
CA TYR A 109 10.57 -3.90 6.73
C TYR A 109 9.34 -3.70 7.62
N GLY A 110 8.16 -3.69 7.02
CA GLY A 110 6.87 -3.50 7.69
C GLY A 110 6.13 -4.82 8.00
N PRO A 111 4.92 -4.71 8.55
CA PRO A 111 4.02 -5.85 8.73
C PRO A 111 3.49 -6.43 7.39
N ASP A 112 2.85 -7.59 7.48
CA ASP A 112 1.96 -8.12 6.44
C ASP A 112 0.65 -7.33 6.46
N LEU A 113 0.40 -6.51 5.45
CA LEU A 113 -0.85 -5.75 5.32
C LEU A 113 -1.90 -6.52 4.51
N GLN A 114 -1.55 -7.66 3.90
CA GLN A 114 -2.52 -8.39 3.08
C GLN A 114 -3.68 -8.92 3.92
N GLU A 115 -3.46 -9.33 5.18
CA GLU A 115 -4.58 -9.70 6.06
C GLU A 115 -5.46 -8.49 6.40
N THR A 116 -4.85 -7.34 6.73
CA THR A 116 -5.53 -6.07 7.03
C THR A 116 -6.45 -5.65 5.89
N VAL A 117 -5.92 -5.62 4.67
CA VAL A 117 -6.65 -5.20 3.47
C VAL A 117 -7.72 -6.20 3.08
N ASN A 118 -7.46 -7.51 3.22
CA ASN A 118 -8.48 -8.54 3.00
C ASN A 118 -9.64 -8.48 4.00
N GLU A 119 -9.42 -8.00 5.22
CA GLU A 119 -10.51 -7.75 6.16
C GLU A 119 -11.46 -6.69 5.63
N VAL A 120 -10.93 -5.65 4.98
CA VAL A 120 -11.72 -4.56 4.40
C VAL A 120 -12.42 -5.00 3.12
N TYR A 121 -11.71 -5.59 2.16
CA TYR A 121 -12.30 -6.02 0.89
C TYR A 121 -13.39 -7.10 1.04
N ARG A 122 -13.41 -7.86 2.14
CA ARG A 122 -14.50 -8.81 2.44
C ARG A 122 -15.82 -8.14 2.86
N GLN A 123 -15.81 -6.83 3.11
CA GLN A 123 -16.98 -6.05 3.54
C GLN A 123 -17.67 -5.32 2.38
N LEU A 124 -17.02 -5.27 1.22
CA LEU A 124 -17.52 -4.71 -0.05
C LEU A 124 -18.38 -5.77 -0.79
#